data_AF-A0A935ZDS3-F1
#
_entry.id   AF-A0A935ZDS3-F1
#
_cell.length_a   1.000
_cell.length_b   1.000
_cell.length_c   1.000
_cell.angle_alpha   90.00
_cell.angle_beta   90.00
_cell.angle_gamma   90.00
#
_symmetry.space_group_name_H-M   'P 1'
#
loop_
_entity.id
_entity.type
_entity.pdbx_description
1 polymer ?
#
loop_
_entity_poly.entity_id
_entity_poly.type
_entity_poly.pdbx_seq_one_letter_code
_entity_poly.pdbx_strand_id
1 'polypeptide(L)'
;MFGFHRRSLACMFSLVSSLTFAGCTCGSGPYEGDYFDGDRPGPADYKYAEGSKGDPKVVGCADGQREGFADVTKNPRVAGCVGTWPATKSLRDKPTGKPCGDDGEKCAVPADLCATGWHVCGADGKGSDLVDHTTPKECDNAGPGRFNAAMSHSPTDEINPCPVIKKDALLPCVQSGLGSEPVCCGNDCKSGKCKDAVWKGKTKISIGTSEGCGAVASDRNPGVMCCYDGPGNPGAADAKVDEKPDEKADAKVDEKADAKVDAKVDEKPDAKVDAKVDEKADATKKDDAKKDDAKKDDAKADAPK
;
A
#
# COMPACT_ATOMS: atom_id res chain seq x y z
N MET A 1 -96.60 -2.66 4.70
CA MET A 1 -96.66 -4.02 5.27
C MET A 1 -96.05 -4.98 4.26
N PHE A 2 -95.11 -5.82 4.72
CA PHE A 2 -94.42 -6.94 4.04
C PHE A 2 -93.58 -6.61 2.79
N GLY A 3 -92.33 -7.05 2.62
CA GLY A 3 -91.51 -7.96 3.43
C GLY A 3 -90.04 -7.90 3.02
N PHE A 4 -89.18 -8.26 3.96
CA PHE A 4 -87.75 -8.49 3.79
C PHE A 4 -87.49 -9.67 2.85
N HIS A 5 -86.43 -9.59 2.03
CA HIS A 5 -85.54 -10.73 1.78
C HIS A 5 -84.10 -10.26 1.53
N ARG A 6 -83.20 -10.84 2.34
CA ARG A 6 -81.73 -10.72 2.31
C ARG A 6 -81.15 -11.15 0.96
N ARG A 7 -80.04 -10.52 0.54
CA ARG A 7 -78.90 -11.27 -0.02
C ARG A 7 -77.56 -10.52 0.11
N SER A 8 -76.64 -11.30 0.66
CA SER A 8 -75.20 -11.20 0.91
C SER A 8 -74.38 -9.98 0.46
N LEU A 9 -73.71 -9.41 1.46
CA LEU A 9 -72.48 -8.65 1.39
C LEU A 9 -71.33 -9.60 1.04
N ALA A 10 -70.61 -9.34 -0.05
CA ALA A 10 -69.32 -9.96 -0.35
C ALA A 10 -68.26 -8.86 -0.38
N CYS A 11 -67.49 -8.73 0.71
CA CYS A 11 -66.28 -7.92 0.75
C CYS A 11 -65.21 -8.59 -0.12
N MET A 12 -64.87 -7.97 -1.25
CA MET A 12 -63.63 -8.28 -1.95
C MET A 12 -62.46 -7.66 -1.16
N PHE A 13 -61.65 -8.52 -0.54
CA PHE A 13 -60.31 -8.16 -0.10
C PHE A 13 -59.38 -8.18 -1.31
N SER A 14 -58.98 -7.01 -1.79
CA SER A 14 -57.84 -6.89 -2.71
C SER A 14 -56.56 -7.16 -1.94
N LEU A 15 -55.96 -8.33 -2.14
CA LEU A 15 -54.57 -8.61 -1.76
C LEU A 15 -53.65 -7.75 -2.63
N VAL A 16 -53.08 -6.72 -2.03
CA VAL A 16 -51.89 -6.04 -2.55
C VAL A 16 -50.70 -6.97 -2.28
N SER A 17 -50.23 -7.67 -3.31
CA SER A 17 -48.95 -8.37 -3.27
C SER A 17 -47.81 -7.36 -3.24
N SER A 18 -47.40 -6.97 -2.04
CA SER A 18 -46.11 -6.33 -1.79
C SER A 18 -45.02 -7.37 -2.03
N LEU A 19 -44.46 -7.41 -3.24
CA LEU A 19 -43.16 -8.05 -3.47
C LEU A 19 -42.09 -7.20 -2.75
N THR A 20 -41.80 -7.56 -1.51
CA THR A 20 -40.53 -7.21 -0.88
C THR A 20 -39.43 -7.93 -1.66
N PHE A 21 -38.72 -7.19 -2.52
CA PHE A 21 -37.39 -7.62 -2.96
C PHE A 21 -36.52 -7.74 -1.69
N ALA A 22 -36.31 -8.97 -1.25
CA ALA A 22 -35.20 -9.30 -0.38
C ALA A 22 -33.92 -9.04 -1.19
N GLY A 23 -33.43 -7.81 -1.16
CA GLY A 23 -32.07 -7.52 -1.57
C GLY A 23 -31.16 -8.37 -0.68
N CYS A 24 -30.35 -9.24 -1.30
CA CYS A 24 -29.22 -9.85 -0.64
C CYS A 24 -28.27 -8.73 -0.22
N THR A 25 -28.46 -8.19 0.98
CA THR A 25 -27.47 -7.35 1.63
C THR A 25 -26.34 -8.28 2.06
N CYS A 26 -25.18 -8.20 1.42
CA CYS A 26 -23.96 -8.78 1.97
C CYS A 26 -23.75 -8.16 3.36
N GLY A 27 -23.89 -8.99 4.39
CA GLY A 27 -23.95 -8.57 5.78
C GLY A 27 -22.68 -7.85 6.21
N SER A 28 -22.83 -6.60 6.63
CA SER A 28 -21.84 -5.85 7.40
C SER A 28 -22.02 -6.21 8.88
N GLY A 29 -21.76 -7.47 9.22
CA GLY A 29 -21.72 -7.94 10.59
C GLY A 29 -20.29 -8.39 10.94
N PRO A 30 -19.79 -8.17 12.17
CA PRO A 30 -18.60 -8.86 12.63
C PRO A 30 -18.89 -10.36 12.58
N TYR A 31 -18.18 -11.10 11.72
CA TYR A 31 -18.44 -12.52 11.51
C TYR A 31 -18.00 -13.31 12.74
N GLU A 32 -18.94 -13.76 13.55
CA GLU A 32 -18.77 -14.70 14.67
C GLU A 32 -18.62 -16.14 14.15
N GLY A 33 -17.62 -16.40 13.30
CA GLY A 33 -17.25 -17.77 12.92
C GLY A 33 -16.30 -18.38 13.95
N ASP A 34 -16.43 -19.68 14.22
CA ASP A 34 -15.57 -20.45 15.14
C ASP A 34 -14.10 -20.60 14.69
N TYR A 35 -13.64 -19.79 13.73
CA TYR A 35 -12.25 -19.78 13.30
C TYR A 35 -11.39 -19.21 14.44
N PHE A 36 -10.68 -20.12 15.09
CA PHE A 36 -9.85 -19.85 16.26
C PHE A 36 -8.82 -18.74 15.95
N ASP A 37 -8.94 -17.61 16.64
CA ASP A 37 -8.10 -16.41 16.51
C ASP A 37 -6.63 -16.61 16.98
N GLY A 38 -6.23 -17.84 17.32
CA GLY A 38 -4.90 -18.16 17.83
C GLY A 38 -3.76 -17.89 16.84
N ASP A 39 -4.07 -17.85 15.54
CA ASP A 39 -3.11 -17.49 14.49
C ASP A 39 -3.22 -16.01 14.07
N ARG A 40 -4.13 -15.23 14.66
CA ARG A 40 -4.29 -13.82 14.28
C ARG A 40 -3.03 -13.05 14.67
N PRO A 41 -2.42 -12.29 13.74
CA PRO A 41 -1.22 -11.57 14.04
C PRO A 41 -1.50 -10.49 15.08
N GLY A 42 -0.50 -10.21 15.92
CA GLY A 42 -0.54 -9.07 16.83
C GLY A 42 -0.65 -7.73 16.09
N PRO A 43 -0.83 -6.63 16.83
CA PRO A 43 -0.83 -5.30 16.23
C PRO A 43 0.39 -5.07 15.35
N ALA A 44 0.20 -4.36 14.24
CA ALA A 44 1.24 -3.98 13.32
C ALA A 44 2.14 -2.90 13.95
N ASP A 45 3.18 -3.32 14.66
CA ASP A 45 4.23 -2.45 15.21
C ASP A 45 5.54 -2.67 14.44
N TYR A 46 5.51 -2.27 13.16
CA TYR A 46 6.67 -2.40 12.27
C TYR A 46 7.41 -1.08 12.18
N LYS A 47 8.74 -1.15 12.21
CA LYS A 47 9.58 -0.05 11.76
C LYS A 47 9.84 -0.18 10.27
N TYR A 48 9.11 0.58 9.46
CA TYR A 48 9.23 0.51 8.01
C TYR A 48 10.56 1.04 7.49
N ALA A 49 10.98 0.50 6.34
CA ALA A 49 12.13 1.01 5.60
C ALA A 49 11.61 1.95 4.52
N GLU A 50 11.31 3.18 4.91
CA GLU A 50 10.70 4.16 4.03
C GLU A 50 11.54 4.47 2.79
N GLY A 51 10.86 4.53 1.64
CA GLY A 51 11.40 5.02 0.38
C GLY A 51 11.55 6.55 0.37
N SER A 52 12.14 7.07 -0.70
CA SER A 52 12.20 8.53 -0.92
C SER A 52 10.81 9.05 -1.29
N LYS A 53 10.44 10.22 -0.74
CA LYS A 53 9.22 10.93 -1.13
C LYS A 53 9.30 11.37 -2.59
N GLY A 54 8.18 11.32 -3.31
CA GLY A 54 8.10 11.70 -4.71
C GLY A 54 6.67 11.90 -5.20
N ASP A 55 6.52 12.11 -6.51
CA ASP A 55 5.19 12.20 -7.14
C ASP A 55 4.44 10.88 -6.95
N PRO A 56 3.24 10.88 -6.33
CA PRO A 56 2.41 9.68 -6.18
C PRO A 56 2.19 8.89 -7.47
N LYS A 57 2.15 9.55 -8.64
CA LYS A 57 2.01 8.84 -9.93
C LYS A 57 3.20 7.94 -10.25
N VAL A 58 4.40 8.30 -9.78
CA VAL A 58 5.64 7.54 -9.98
C VAL A 58 5.88 6.59 -8.81
N VAL A 59 5.65 7.06 -7.60
CA VAL A 59 5.88 6.30 -6.36
C VAL A 59 4.81 5.22 -6.19
N GLY A 60 3.56 5.46 -6.55
CA GLY A 60 2.46 4.50 -6.49
C GLY A 60 1.65 4.50 -5.19
N CYS A 61 2.19 5.06 -4.11
CA CYS A 61 1.43 5.34 -2.89
C CYS A 61 0.85 6.74 -2.92
N ALA A 62 -0.38 6.90 -2.45
CA ALA A 62 -1.16 8.12 -2.58
C ALA A 62 -0.63 9.30 -1.76
N ASP A 63 0.08 9.02 -0.66
CA ASP A 63 0.82 9.99 0.16
C ASP A 63 2.21 10.33 -0.39
N GLY A 64 2.67 9.60 -1.41
CA GLY A 64 3.94 9.84 -2.10
C GLY A 64 5.17 9.21 -1.45
N GLN A 65 5.01 8.28 -0.49
CA GLN A 65 6.12 7.51 0.09
C GLN A 65 5.81 6.01 0.11
N ARG A 66 6.84 5.16 0.08
CA ARG A 66 6.67 3.68 0.11
C ARG A 66 7.21 3.12 1.40
N GLU A 67 6.48 2.21 2.02
CA GLU A 67 6.91 1.49 3.22
C GLU A 67 7.36 0.07 2.88
N GLY A 68 6.89 -0.44 1.73
CA GLY A 68 7.30 -1.68 1.10
C GLY A 68 7.69 -1.46 -0.35
N PHE A 69 8.56 -2.31 -0.88
CA PHE A 69 9.16 -2.13 -2.21
C PHE A 69 9.79 -0.73 -2.35
N ALA A 70 10.45 -0.27 -1.28
CA ALA A 70 10.89 1.12 -1.08
C ALA A 70 11.81 1.67 -2.18
N ASP A 71 12.64 0.81 -2.78
CA ASP A 71 13.46 1.17 -3.92
C ASP A 71 12.63 1.17 -5.21
N VAL A 72 12.23 2.38 -5.63
CA VAL A 72 11.47 2.64 -6.86
C VAL A 72 12.24 2.25 -8.12
N THR A 73 13.58 2.30 -8.11
CA THR A 73 14.38 1.94 -9.29
C THR A 73 14.39 0.45 -9.51
N LYS A 74 14.39 -0.31 -8.41
CA LYS A 74 14.33 -1.78 -8.43
C LYS A 74 12.91 -2.30 -8.65
N ASN A 75 11.91 -1.66 -8.05
CA ASN A 75 10.51 -2.09 -8.12
C ASN A 75 9.62 -0.98 -8.71
N PRO A 76 9.82 -0.56 -9.97
CA PRO A 76 9.15 0.61 -10.51
C PRO A 76 7.64 0.45 -10.65
N ARG A 77 7.11 -0.77 -10.70
CA ARG A 77 5.71 -1.05 -11.02
C ARG A 77 4.92 -1.73 -9.90
N VAL A 78 5.52 -1.86 -8.72
CA VAL A 78 4.87 -2.34 -7.50
C VAL A 78 5.32 -1.49 -6.32
N ALA A 79 4.38 -1.13 -5.46
CA ALA A 79 4.63 -0.38 -4.23
C ALA A 79 3.95 -1.07 -3.05
N GLY A 80 4.55 -0.98 -1.87
CA GLY A 80 3.91 -1.34 -0.61
C GLY A 80 3.55 -0.05 0.11
N CYS A 81 2.27 0.19 0.30
CA CYS A 81 1.73 1.43 0.86
C CYS A 81 1.00 1.13 2.16
N VAL A 82 1.20 1.94 3.19
CA VAL A 82 0.67 1.73 4.54
C VAL A 82 -0.31 2.84 4.88
N GLY A 83 -1.36 2.50 5.62
CA GLY A 83 -2.15 3.51 6.30
C GLY A 83 -3.19 2.90 7.21
N THR A 84 -4.14 3.74 7.61
CA THR A 84 -5.20 3.34 8.56
C THR A 84 -6.58 3.61 7.99
N TRP A 85 -7.52 2.71 8.27
CA TRP A 85 -8.93 2.85 7.86
C TRP A 85 -9.87 2.40 8.99
N PRO A 86 -11.13 2.87 8.99
CA PRO A 86 -12.10 2.47 10.01
C PRO A 86 -12.61 1.05 9.78
N ALA A 87 -12.73 0.29 10.88
CA ALA A 87 -13.25 -1.08 10.88
C ALA A 87 -12.51 -2.02 9.91
N THR A 88 -13.10 -3.19 9.65
CA THR A 88 -12.63 -4.08 8.59
C THR A 88 -13.19 -3.63 7.24
N LYS A 89 -12.35 -3.70 6.20
CA LYS A 89 -12.69 -3.33 4.82
C LYS A 89 -12.26 -4.40 3.84
N SER A 90 -12.89 -4.46 2.68
CA SER A 90 -12.41 -5.33 1.61
C SER A 90 -11.22 -4.67 0.92
N LEU A 91 -10.20 -5.47 0.60
CA LEU A 91 -9.12 -5.01 -0.29
C LEU A 91 -9.62 -4.74 -1.74
N ARG A 92 -10.86 -5.15 -2.06
CA ARG A 92 -11.55 -4.86 -3.34
C ARG A 92 -12.56 -3.72 -3.25
N ASP A 93 -12.68 -3.04 -2.11
CA ASP A 93 -13.54 -1.86 -2.02
C ASP A 93 -13.05 -0.81 -3.03
N LYS A 94 -14.00 -0.19 -3.75
CA LYS A 94 -13.66 0.79 -4.79
C LYS A 94 -13.01 2.02 -4.16
N PRO A 95 -11.91 2.55 -4.75
CA PRO A 95 -11.28 3.76 -4.23
C PRO A 95 -12.25 4.93 -4.28
N THR A 96 -12.18 5.78 -3.28
CA THR A 96 -12.90 7.06 -3.21
C THR A 96 -12.19 8.15 -4.00
N GLY A 97 -10.89 7.98 -4.24
CA GLY A 97 -10.04 8.94 -4.94
C GLY A 97 -9.49 10.05 -4.04
N LYS A 98 -9.76 9.99 -2.72
CA LYS A 98 -9.12 10.88 -1.75
C LYS A 98 -7.77 10.28 -1.33
N PRO A 99 -6.65 11.01 -1.49
CA PRO A 99 -5.35 10.50 -1.07
C PRO A 99 -5.30 10.34 0.45
N CYS A 100 -4.63 9.28 0.89
CA CYS A 100 -4.42 8.93 2.28
C CYS A 100 -3.12 8.13 2.41
N GLY A 101 -2.69 7.85 3.65
CA GLY A 101 -1.42 7.18 3.92
C GLY A 101 -1.06 7.19 5.40
N ASP A 102 0.12 6.73 5.76
CA ASP A 102 0.63 6.79 7.12
C ASP A 102 1.16 8.19 7.49
N ASP A 103 1.66 8.91 6.49
CA ASP A 103 1.98 10.34 6.55
C ASP A 103 0.78 11.27 6.32
N GLY A 104 -0.39 10.70 5.99
CA GLY A 104 -1.56 11.41 5.53
C GLY A 104 -2.77 11.34 6.47
N GLU A 105 -3.94 11.57 5.87
CA GLU A 105 -5.21 11.33 6.55
C GLU A 105 -5.54 9.83 6.59
N LYS A 106 -6.49 9.45 7.44
CA LYS A 106 -7.06 8.10 7.44
C LYS A 106 -7.77 7.82 6.12
N CYS A 107 -7.51 6.65 5.56
CA CYS A 107 -8.15 6.13 4.37
C CYS A 107 -9.61 5.80 4.64
N ALA A 108 -10.48 6.03 3.65
CA ALA A 108 -11.87 5.56 3.72
C ALA A 108 -11.95 4.06 3.42
N VAL A 109 -11.14 3.61 2.46
CA VAL A 109 -10.97 2.19 2.06
C VAL A 109 -9.49 1.90 1.77
N PRO A 110 -9.04 0.63 1.81
CA PRO A 110 -7.64 0.26 1.56
C PRO A 110 -7.14 0.69 0.18
N ALA A 111 -8.01 0.69 -0.83
CA ALA A 111 -7.65 1.09 -2.19
C ALA A 111 -7.26 2.56 -2.34
N ASP A 112 -7.61 3.43 -1.38
CA ASP A 112 -7.20 4.84 -1.39
C ASP A 112 -5.69 5.03 -1.12
N LEU A 113 -5.01 4.01 -0.62
CA LEU A 113 -3.54 4.01 -0.46
C LEU A 113 -2.80 3.98 -1.80
N CYS A 114 -3.46 3.47 -2.85
CA CYS A 114 -2.87 3.45 -4.18
C CYS A 114 -3.11 4.78 -4.88
N ALA A 115 -2.06 5.35 -5.46
CA ALA A 115 -2.14 6.57 -6.25
C ALA A 115 -3.01 6.36 -7.50
N THR A 116 -3.48 7.46 -8.10
CA THR A 116 -4.20 7.39 -9.39
C THR A 116 -3.32 6.76 -10.48
N GLY A 117 -3.88 5.81 -11.24
CA GLY A 117 -3.13 5.00 -12.20
C GLY A 117 -2.44 3.77 -11.60
N TRP A 118 -2.73 3.51 -10.32
CA TRP A 118 -2.36 2.31 -9.60
C TRP A 118 -3.61 1.71 -8.95
N HIS A 119 -3.58 0.40 -8.74
CA HIS A 119 -4.66 -0.32 -8.09
C HIS A 119 -4.10 -1.28 -7.04
N VAL A 120 -4.95 -1.75 -6.12
CA VAL A 120 -4.54 -2.81 -5.19
C VAL A 120 -4.27 -4.08 -6.00
N CYS A 121 -3.05 -4.59 -5.95
CA CYS A 121 -2.64 -5.77 -6.72
C CYS A 121 -3.64 -6.91 -6.51
N GLY A 122 -4.10 -7.53 -7.58
CA GLY A 122 -5.05 -8.63 -7.54
C GLY A 122 -6.50 -8.22 -7.36
N ALA A 123 -6.87 -6.94 -7.56
CA ALA A 123 -8.24 -6.45 -7.42
C ALA A 123 -9.28 -7.29 -8.20
N ASP A 124 -8.88 -7.85 -9.34
CA ASP A 124 -9.70 -8.74 -10.17
C ASP A 124 -9.59 -10.23 -9.81
N GLY A 125 -8.74 -10.58 -8.84
CA GLY A 125 -8.44 -11.97 -8.47
C GLY A 125 -7.46 -12.70 -9.38
N LYS A 126 -6.84 -11.99 -10.34
CA LYS A 126 -5.90 -12.58 -11.29
C LYS A 126 -4.50 -12.65 -10.69
N GLY A 127 -3.97 -13.85 -10.49
CA GLY A 127 -2.58 -14.04 -10.03
C GLY A 127 -1.54 -13.41 -10.96
N SER A 128 -1.85 -13.27 -12.26
CA SER A 128 -0.96 -12.61 -13.23
C SER A 128 -0.62 -11.18 -12.86
N ASP A 129 -1.54 -10.47 -12.19
CA ASP A 129 -1.30 -9.08 -11.80
C ASP A 129 -0.14 -8.95 -10.80
N LEU A 130 0.10 -9.94 -9.94
CA LEU A 130 1.32 -9.95 -9.13
C LEU A 130 2.53 -10.43 -9.93
N VAL A 131 2.37 -11.49 -10.73
CA VAL A 131 3.48 -12.10 -11.49
C VAL A 131 4.10 -11.12 -12.49
N ASP A 132 3.28 -10.22 -13.06
CA ASP A 132 3.71 -9.24 -14.05
C ASP A 132 4.39 -8.01 -13.40
N HIS A 133 4.28 -7.85 -12.08
CA HIS A 133 4.79 -6.69 -11.34
C HIS A 133 5.89 -7.02 -10.33
N THR A 134 5.99 -8.26 -9.85
CA THR A 134 7.01 -8.69 -8.89
C THR A 134 7.37 -10.17 -9.03
N THR A 135 8.58 -10.52 -8.63
CA THR A 135 9.01 -11.92 -8.45
C THR A 135 8.75 -12.39 -7.01
N PRO A 136 8.73 -13.72 -6.74
CA PRO A 136 8.63 -14.21 -5.37
C PRO A 136 9.81 -13.75 -4.50
N LYS A 137 11.00 -13.58 -5.09
CA LYS A 137 12.17 -13.07 -4.37
C LYS A 137 12.01 -11.61 -3.98
N GLU A 138 11.50 -10.76 -4.87
CA GLU A 138 11.24 -9.35 -4.56
C GLU A 138 10.11 -9.21 -3.54
N CYS A 139 9.04 -10.00 -3.68
CA CYS A 139 7.94 -10.10 -2.72
C CYS A 139 8.44 -10.45 -1.31
N ASP A 140 9.33 -11.44 -1.20
CA ASP A 140 9.96 -11.84 0.07
C ASP A 140 10.85 -10.75 0.67
N ASN A 141 11.38 -9.84 -0.17
CA ASN A 141 12.25 -8.74 0.23
C ASN A 141 11.54 -7.38 0.14
N ALA A 142 10.20 -7.35 0.15
CA ALA A 142 9.44 -6.11 0.04
C ALA A 142 9.75 -5.16 1.20
N GLY A 143 10.13 -5.68 2.36
CA GLY A 143 10.48 -4.90 3.53
C GLY A 143 9.85 -5.44 4.81
N PRO A 144 10.09 -4.77 5.93
CA PRO A 144 9.38 -5.04 7.18
C PRO A 144 7.86 -4.86 7.00
N GLY A 145 7.08 -5.74 7.63
CA GLY A 145 5.61 -5.69 7.60
C GLY A 145 4.94 -6.68 6.66
N ARG A 146 3.66 -6.43 6.40
CA ARG A 146 2.78 -7.21 5.54
C ARG A 146 2.10 -6.29 4.52
N PHE A 147 2.33 -6.55 3.24
CA PHE A 147 1.70 -5.84 2.13
C PHE A 147 0.78 -6.81 1.41
N ASN A 148 -0.52 -6.52 1.45
CA ASN A 148 -1.56 -7.46 1.07
C ASN A 148 -2.09 -7.19 -0.34
N ALA A 149 -2.31 -8.25 -1.12
CA ALA A 149 -3.04 -8.23 -2.39
C ALA A 149 -4.53 -8.50 -2.16
N ALA A 150 -5.36 -7.98 -3.05
CA ALA A 150 -6.80 -8.15 -3.08
C ALA A 150 -7.25 -9.53 -3.61
N MET A 151 -6.53 -10.60 -3.24
CA MET A 151 -6.92 -11.97 -3.52
C MET A 151 -6.59 -12.91 -2.37
N SER A 152 -7.51 -13.83 -2.11
CA SER A 152 -7.32 -15.00 -1.25
C SER A 152 -6.33 -15.97 -1.89
N HIS A 153 -5.61 -16.72 -1.07
CA HIS A 153 -4.61 -17.68 -1.55
C HIS A 153 -5.19 -19.06 -1.91
N SER A 154 -6.52 -19.18 -1.93
CA SER A 154 -7.25 -20.38 -2.32
C SER A 154 -8.58 -20.00 -2.99
N PRO A 155 -9.08 -20.79 -3.96
CA PRO A 155 -10.41 -20.61 -4.53
C PRO A 155 -11.57 -21.03 -3.60
N THR A 156 -11.27 -21.72 -2.50
CA THR A 156 -12.24 -22.28 -1.54
C THR A 156 -11.69 -22.21 -0.12
N ASP A 157 -12.58 -22.24 0.88
CA ASP A 157 -12.27 -22.37 2.29
C ASP A 157 -12.00 -23.83 2.75
N GLU A 158 -12.21 -24.80 1.85
CA GLU A 158 -11.93 -26.23 2.03
C GLU A 158 -10.54 -26.60 1.47
N ILE A 159 -9.48 -26.32 2.23
CA ILE A 159 -8.09 -26.42 1.75
C ILE A 159 -7.37 -27.75 2.03
N ASN A 160 -8.08 -28.83 2.37
CA ASN A 160 -7.45 -30.13 2.63
C ASN A 160 -8.03 -31.26 1.74
N PRO A 161 -7.30 -31.71 0.70
CA PRO A 161 -6.01 -31.19 0.23
C PRO A 161 -6.15 -29.82 -0.44
N CYS A 162 -5.03 -29.10 -0.59
CA CYS A 162 -5.06 -27.83 -1.31
C CYS A 162 -5.54 -28.02 -2.75
N PRO A 163 -6.52 -27.23 -3.21
CA PRO A 163 -7.02 -27.34 -4.56
C PRO A 163 -5.92 -26.98 -5.57
N VAL A 164 -5.96 -27.64 -6.73
CA VAL A 164 -5.06 -27.29 -7.83
C VAL A 164 -5.52 -25.97 -8.44
N ILE A 165 -4.69 -24.94 -8.32
CA ILE A 165 -4.96 -23.61 -8.87
C ILE A 165 -4.48 -23.57 -10.31
N LYS A 166 -5.41 -23.31 -11.24
CA LYS A 166 -5.09 -23.12 -12.66
C LYS A 166 -4.44 -21.75 -12.89
N LYS A 167 -3.64 -21.63 -13.94
CA LYS A 167 -2.91 -20.38 -14.26
C LYS A 167 -3.83 -19.16 -14.47
N ASP A 168 -5.03 -19.39 -14.98
CA ASP A 168 -6.07 -18.40 -15.27
C ASP A 168 -7.18 -18.36 -14.22
N ALA A 169 -6.99 -19.05 -13.09
CA ALA A 169 -7.98 -19.04 -12.02
C ALA A 169 -8.16 -17.63 -11.47
N LEU A 170 -9.42 -17.21 -11.37
CA LEU A 170 -9.80 -16.02 -10.62
C LEU A 170 -9.93 -16.41 -9.15
N LEU A 171 -9.02 -15.92 -8.33
CA LEU A 171 -9.05 -16.14 -6.90
C LEU A 171 -10.04 -15.16 -6.25
N PRO A 172 -10.87 -15.62 -5.31
CA PRO A 172 -11.83 -14.78 -4.62
C PRO A 172 -11.12 -13.80 -3.68
N CYS A 173 -11.89 -12.93 -3.02
CA CYS A 173 -11.43 -12.13 -1.90
C CYS A 173 -12.43 -12.35 -0.76
N VAL A 174 -12.27 -13.50 -0.11
CA VAL A 174 -13.21 -14.00 0.90
C VAL A 174 -12.99 -13.26 2.21
N GLN A 175 -14.05 -13.03 2.98
CA GLN A 175 -13.98 -12.29 4.24
C GLN A 175 -13.25 -13.06 5.35
N SER A 176 -13.39 -14.38 5.39
CA SER A 176 -12.83 -15.23 6.44
C SER A 176 -12.75 -16.69 5.99
N GLY A 177 -12.07 -17.52 6.78
CA GLY A 177 -11.92 -18.94 6.58
C GLY A 177 -10.52 -19.34 6.14
N LEU A 178 -10.26 -20.65 6.20
CA LEU A 178 -8.98 -21.24 5.81
C LEU A 178 -8.80 -21.13 4.29
N GLY A 179 -7.87 -20.33 3.80
CA GLY A 179 -7.73 -20.05 2.36
C GLY A 179 -8.11 -18.62 1.99
N SER A 180 -8.86 -17.93 2.86
CA SER A 180 -9.31 -16.55 2.64
C SER A 180 -8.19 -15.52 2.78
N GLU A 181 -7.12 -15.88 3.49
CA GLU A 181 -6.01 -15.02 3.83
C GLU A 181 -5.43 -14.39 2.55
N PRO A 182 -5.20 -13.07 2.55
CA PRO A 182 -4.71 -12.38 1.38
C PRO A 182 -3.29 -12.84 1.04
N VAL A 183 -2.99 -12.92 -0.25
CA VAL A 183 -1.61 -13.06 -0.72
C VAL A 183 -0.79 -11.87 -0.22
N CYS A 184 0.40 -12.14 0.32
CA CYS A 184 1.17 -11.17 1.10
C CYS A 184 2.64 -11.16 0.69
N CYS A 185 3.19 -9.96 0.58
CA CYS A 185 4.62 -9.69 0.44
C CYS A 185 5.16 -8.94 1.66
N GLY A 186 6.44 -9.16 1.98
CA GLY A 186 7.07 -8.62 3.18
C GLY A 186 7.54 -9.69 4.15
N ASN A 187 8.32 -9.25 5.13
CA ASN A 187 9.08 -10.13 6.02
C ASN A 187 8.20 -10.82 7.06
N ASP A 188 6.99 -10.30 7.34
CA ASP A 188 6.05 -10.88 8.30
C ASP A 188 4.91 -11.68 7.67
N CYS A 189 5.01 -11.95 6.36
CA CYS A 189 4.14 -12.89 5.67
C CYS A 189 4.59 -14.35 5.90
N LYS A 190 3.64 -15.28 6.00
CA LYS A 190 3.92 -16.70 6.25
C LYS A 190 3.52 -17.58 5.07
N SER A 191 4.07 -18.79 5.00
CA SER A 191 3.56 -19.80 4.08
C SER A 191 2.27 -20.40 4.63
N GLY A 192 1.16 -20.23 3.89
CA GLY A 192 -0.11 -20.88 4.18
C GLY A 192 -0.07 -22.38 3.89
N LYS A 193 -1.22 -23.04 4.06
CA LYS A 193 -1.36 -24.45 3.64
C LYS A 193 -1.26 -24.58 2.12
N CYS A 194 -1.86 -23.64 1.38
CA CYS A 194 -1.77 -23.59 -0.07
C CYS A 194 -0.71 -22.59 -0.50
N LYS A 195 0.28 -23.06 -1.26
CA LYS A 195 1.48 -22.27 -1.60
C LYS A 195 1.60 -21.95 -3.08
N ASP A 196 0.59 -22.33 -3.85
CA ASP A 196 0.65 -22.38 -5.32
C ASP A 196 -0.24 -21.32 -5.99
N ALA A 197 -0.83 -20.40 -5.23
CA ALA A 197 -1.83 -19.46 -5.74
C ALA A 197 -1.29 -18.46 -6.77
N VAL A 198 -0.11 -17.89 -6.53
CA VAL A 198 0.54 -16.95 -7.45
C VAL A 198 1.84 -17.53 -7.98
N TRP A 199 2.72 -17.92 -7.07
CA TRP A 199 4.00 -18.56 -7.39
C TRP A 199 4.04 -19.96 -6.80
N LYS A 200 4.22 -20.97 -7.64
CA LYS A 200 4.25 -22.38 -7.24
C LYS A 200 5.26 -22.62 -6.11
N GLY A 201 4.76 -23.11 -4.97
CA GLY A 201 5.50 -23.44 -3.75
C GLY A 201 6.05 -22.24 -2.99
N LYS A 202 5.73 -21.02 -3.40
CA LYS A 202 6.35 -19.78 -2.92
C LYS A 202 5.36 -18.70 -2.52
N THR A 203 4.06 -18.91 -2.74
CA THR A 203 3.06 -17.93 -2.35
C THR A 203 2.97 -17.85 -0.84
N LYS A 204 3.10 -16.63 -0.30
CA LYS A 204 2.92 -16.31 1.11
C LYS A 204 1.61 -15.58 1.32
N ILE A 205 1.16 -15.59 2.56
CA ILE A 205 -0.12 -15.08 3.01
C ILE A 205 0.06 -14.20 4.23
N SER A 206 -0.89 -13.29 4.43
CA SER A 206 -1.08 -12.72 5.75
C SER A 206 -1.64 -13.77 6.69
N ILE A 207 -1.44 -13.56 7.98
CA ILE A 207 -1.80 -14.53 9.00
C ILE A 207 -3.21 -14.18 9.51
N GLY A 208 -3.98 -15.19 9.90
CA GLY A 208 -5.30 -15.03 10.53
C GLY A 208 -6.44 -15.41 9.61
N THR A 209 -7.16 -16.46 9.99
CA THR A 209 -8.35 -16.96 9.27
C THR A 209 -9.59 -16.09 9.47
N SER A 210 -9.54 -15.16 10.43
CA SER A 210 -10.57 -14.17 10.72
C SER A 210 -10.43 -12.86 9.93
N GLU A 211 -9.27 -12.63 9.29
CA GLU A 211 -8.99 -11.46 8.46
C GLU A 211 -8.67 -11.89 7.02
N GLY A 212 -9.67 -12.46 6.35
CA GLY A 212 -9.57 -12.74 4.94
C GLY A 212 -9.45 -11.45 4.13
N CYS A 213 -9.02 -11.58 2.87
CA CYS A 213 -8.90 -10.48 1.92
C CYS A 213 -10.12 -9.53 1.89
N GLY A 214 -11.33 -10.08 2.08
CA GLY A 214 -12.58 -9.34 2.06
C GLY A 214 -12.90 -8.55 3.33
N ALA A 215 -12.13 -8.72 4.41
CA ALA A 215 -12.37 -8.09 5.71
C ALA A 215 -11.05 -7.86 6.46
N VAL A 216 -10.25 -6.91 6.00
CA VAL A 216 -8.93 -6.58 6.55
C VAL A 216 -9.01 -5.37 7.48
N ALA A 217 -8.43 -5.48 8.66
CA ALA A 217 -8.29 -4.38 9.62
C ALA A 217 -6.88 -3.78 9.56
N SER A 218 -6.77 -2.45 9.55
CA SER A 218 -5.48 -1.77 9.42
C SER A 218 -4.61 -1.84 10.68
N ASP A 219 -5.17 -2.11 11.86
CA ASP A 219 -4.38 -2.23 13.09
C ASP A 219 -3.44 -3.45 13.08
N ARG A 220 -3.71 -4.42 12.20
CA ARG A 220 -2.91 -5.63 12.02
C ARG A 220 -2.38 -5.75 10.61
N ASN A 221 -3.15 -5.33 9.61
CA ASN A 221 -2.80 -5.45 8.21
C ASN A 221 -2.88 -4.09 7.51
N PRO A 222 -2.02 -3.11 7.90
CA PRO A 222 -2.10 -1.75 7.38
C PRO A 222 -1.55 -1.62 5.96
N GLY A 223 -0.72 -2.57 5.51
CA GLY A 223 -0.04 -2.52 4.23
C GLY A 223 -0.86 -3.14 3.10
N VAL A 224 -0.94 -2.43 1.98
CA VAL A 224 -1.46 -2.93 0.71
C VAL A 224 -0.36 -2.94 -0.34
N MET A 225 -0.45 -3.84 -1.31
CA MET A 225 0.37 -3.77 -2.52
C MET A 225 -0.37 -3.00 -3.60
N CYS A 226 0.27 -1.99 -4.17
CA CYS A 226 -0.24 -1.22 -5.30
C CYS A 226 0.51 -1.58 -6.57
N CYS A 227 -0.22 -2.00 -7.60
CA CYS A 227 0.29 -2.40 -8.91
C CYS A 227 -0.03 -1.31 -9.94
N TYR A 228 0.92 -1.03 -10.83
CA TYR A 228 0.77 0.04 -11.82
C TYR A 228 -0.08 -0.40 -13.02
N ASP A 229 -1.04 0.42 -13.42
CA ASP A 229 -1.97 0.09 -14.51
C ASP A 229 -1.34 0.23 -15.91
N GLY A 230 -0.31 1.08 -16.01
CA GLY A 230 0.26 1.48 -17.29
C GLY A 230 1.25 0.46 -17.88
N PRO A 231 1.46 0.52 -19.21
CA PRO A 231 2.54 -0.21 -19.85
C PRO A 231 3.90 0.38 -19.45
N GLY A 232 4.85 -0.48 -19.09
CA GLY A 232 6.20 -0.05 -18.72
C GLY A 232 6.28 0.66 -17.36
N ASN A 233 7.34 1.43 -17.16
CA ASN A 233 7.61 2.08 -15.87
C ASN A 233 6.90 3.44 -15.78
N PRO A 234 6.31 3.77 -14.61
CA PRO A 234 5.78 5.11 -14.32
C PRO A 234 6.83 6.21 -14.54
N GLY A 235 6.41 7.37 -15.03
CA GLY A 235 7.28 8.55 -15.24
C GLY A 235 8.24 8.48 -16.43
N ALA A 236 8.37 7.32 -17.11
CA ALA A 236 9.23 7.16 -18.27
C ALA A 236 8.72 7.90 -19.53
N ALA A 237 7.43 8.22 -19.59
CA ALA A 237 6.82 8.99 -20.67
C ALA A 237 7.06 10.50 -20.53
N ASP A 238 7.11 11.01 -19.29
CA ASP A 238 7.30 12.43 -19.00
C ASP A 238 8.75 12.87 -19.26
N ALA A 239 9.73 11.98 -19.05
CA ALA A 239 11.14 12.23 -19.34
C ALA A 239 11.48 12.38 -20.84
N LYS A 240 10.57 12.00 -21.76
CA LYS A 240 10.79 12.10 -23.22
C LYS A 240 10.23 13.37 -23.85
N VAL A 241 9.55 14.24 -23.10
CA VAL A 241 8.95 15.48 -23.65
C VAL A 241 9.86 16.71 -23.44
N ASP A 242 10.88 16.63 -22.58
CA ASP A 242 11.77 17.77 -22.27
C ASP A 242 13.17 17.72 -22.91
N GLU A 243 13.52 16.69 -23.68
CA GLU A 243 14.71 16.68 -24.55
C GLU A 243 14.34 16.85 -26.03
N LYS A 244 13.84 18.03 -26.39
CA LYS A 244 13.96 18.50 -27.77
C LYS A 244 15.03 19.59 -27.80
N PRO A 245 16.23 19.34 -28.34
CA PRO A 245 17.18 20.40 -28.63
C PRO A 245 16.60 21.26 -29.76
N ASP A 246 16.22 22.49 -29.44
CA ASP A 246 16.18 23.60 -30.41
C ASP A 246 17.62 23.89 -30.85
N GLU A 247 18.17 23.03 -31.71
CA GLU A 247 19.40 23.30 -32.43
C GLU A 247 19.18 22.94 -33.90
N LYS A 248 18.50 23.85 -34.60
CA LYS A 248 18.63 24.17 -36.03
C LYS A 248 17.54 25.15 -36.46
N ALA A 249 17.78 26.43 -36.17
CA ALA A 249 17.36 27.50 -37.06
C ALA A 249 18.66 28.09 -37.64
N ASP A 250 18.94 27.64 -38.85
CA ASP A 250 20.16 27.88 -39.61
C ASP A 250 20.50 29.37 -39.76
N ALA A 251 21.80 29.64 -39.63
CA ALA A 251 22.48 30.79 -40.17
C ALA A 251 22.14 30.98 -41.65
N LYS A 252 21.41 32.06 -41.97
CA LYS A 252 21.48 32.80 -43.25
C LYS A 252 20.51 33.98 -43.25
N VAL A 253 20.95 35.14 -42.74
CA VAL A 253 20.66 36.44 -43.36
C VAL A 253 21.91 37.30 -43.18
N ASP A 254 22.66 37.41 -44.27
CA ASP A 254 23.77 38.34 -44.45
C ASP A 254 23.30 39.80 -44.36
N GLU A 255 24.17 40.63 -43.79
CA GLU A 255 24.55 41.96 -44.27
C GLU A 255 23.42 42.97 -44.61
N LYS A 256 23.04 43.79 -43.62
CA LYS A 256 22.88 45.26 -43.74
C LYS A 256 22.23 45.85 -42.48
N ALA A 257 23.01 46.59 -41.71
CA ALA A 257 22.66 47.94 -41.22
C ALA A 257 23.71 48.39 -40.19
N ASP A 258 24.83 48.93 -40.68
CA ASP A 258 25.48 50.04 -40.00
C ASP A 258 24.50 51.20 -39.91
N ALA A 259 24.21 51.69 -38.70
CA ALA A 259 24.19 53.12 -38.36
C ALA A 259 23.59 53.38 -36.96
N LYS A 260 24.42 53.98 -36.09
CA LYS A 260 24.08 54.81 -34.90
C LYS A 260 23.50 54.01 -33.73
N VAL A 261 24.07 54.06 -32.52
CA VAL A 261 24.33 55.26 -31.72
C VAL A 261 25.56 55.06 -30.82
N ASP A 262 26.59 55.89 -31.03
CA ASP A 262 27.53 56.30 -29.99
C ASP A 262 26.83 57.26 -29.01
N ALA A 263 27.00 57.06 -27.70
CA ALA A 263 27.66 58.03 -26.82
C ALA A 263 27.39 57.77 -25.31
N LYS A 264 28.52 57.59 -24.57
CA LYS A 264 28.83 58.16 -23.24
C LYS A 264 28.02 57.61 -22.03
N VAL A 265 28.61 57.21 -20.90
CA VAL A 265 29.68 57.83 -20.08
C VAL A 265 30.35 56.77 -19.18
N ASP A 266 31.69 56.79 -19.12
CA ASP A 266 32.55 56.26 -18.05
C ASP A 266 32.37 57.02 -16.72
N GLU A 267 32.39 56.34 -15.57
CA GLU A 267 33.35 56.66 -14.48
C GLU A 267 33.20 55.71 -13.27
N LYS A 268 34.29 54.99 -12.99
CA LYS A 268 34.74 54.56 -11.64
C LYS A 268 35.51 55.76 -11.05
N PRO A 269 35.71 55.96 -9.71
CA PRO A 269 36.43 54.99 -8.87
C PRO A 269 36.06 54.91 -7.36
N ASP A 270 36.43 53.75 -6.81
CA ASP A 270 37.03 53.42 -5.50
C ASP A 270 36.76 54.27 -4.24
N ALA A 271 36.35 53.60 -3.15
CA ALA A 271 36.85 53.89 -1.79
C ALA A 271 36.79 52.66 -0.86
N LYS A 272 37.98 52.26 -0.39
CA LYS A 272 38.29 51.30 0.68
C LYS A 272 37.75 51.77 2.03
N VAL A 273 37.36 50.84 2.91
CA VAL A 273 37.81 50.85 4.33
C VAL A 273 37.95 49.41 4.83
N ASP A 274 39.19 49.02 5.11
CA ASP A 274 39.59 47.91 5.97
C ASP A 274 39.31 48.24 7.45
N ALA A 275 38.83 47.28 8.25
CA ALA A 275 39.17 47.23 9.67
C ALA A 275 39.09 45.79 10.20
N LYS A 276 40.24 45.39 10.73
CA LYS A 276 40.68 44.09 11.22
C LYS A 276 40.64 44.13 12.76
N VAL A 277 40.09 43.13 13.44
CA VAL A 277 40.49 42.78 14.81
C VAL A 277 40.45 41.25 14.98
N ASP A 278 41.65 40.68 14.98
CA ASP A 278 42.03 39.44 15.65
C ASP A 278 42.02 39.65 17.18
N GLU A 279 41.63 38.65 17.97
CA GLU A 279 42.55 37.87 18.85
C GLU A 279 41.77 37.00 19.87
N LYS A 280 42.19 35.72 19.96
CA LYS A 280 42.54 34.90 21.17
C LYS A 280 41.64 34.94 22.43
N ALA A 281 41.52 33.88 23.23
CA ALA A 281 42.52 32.89 23.63
C ALA A 281 41.88 31.71 24.39
N ASP A 282 42.60 30.58 24.33
CA ASP A 282 42.96 29.64 25.42
C ASP A 282 41.88 29.04 26.35
N ALA A 283 41.71 27.71 26.28
CA ALA A 283 42.40 26.70 27.10
C ALA A 283 41.99 26.76 28.59
N THR A 284 41.49 25.69 29.20
CA THR A 284 42.36 24.67 29.79
C THR A 284 41.57 23.47 30.34
N LYS A 285 42.19 22.30 30.18
CA LYS A 285 42.43 21.21 31.15
C LYS A 285 41.22 20.60 31.89
N LYS A 286 40.98 19.29 31.85
CA LYS A 286 41.79 18.08 32.17
C LYS A 286 41.27 17.51 33.50
N ASP A 287 41.51 16.21 33.64
CA ASP A 287 41.44 15.40 34.86
C ASP A 287 40.04 14.83 35.16
N ASP A 288 39.89 13.61 35.64
CA ASP A 288 40.63 12.34 35.54
C ASP A 288 39.79 11.38 36.42
N ALA A 289 39.90 10.10 36.11
CA ALA A 289 39.78 8.97 37.05
C ALA A 289 38.55 8.84 37.98
N LYS A 290 37.89 7.68 37.90
CA LYS A 290 38.08 6.53 38.83
C LYS A 290 36.83 5.63 38.73
N LYS A 291 36.91 4.43 38.15
CA LYS A 291 37.44 3.15 38.68
C LYS A 291 36.67 2.61 39.89
N ASP A 292 36.63 1.27 39.89
CA ASP A 292 36.30 0.33 40.96
C ASP A 292 34.86 -0.22 40.82
N ASP A 293 34.64 -1.43 40.31
CA ASP A 293 35.13 -2.78 40.66
C ASP A 293 34.09 -3.55 41.49
N ALA A 294 34.21 -4.87 41.32
CA ALA A 294 33.67 -5.96 42.10
C ALA A 294 32.34 -6.57 41.60
N LYS A 295 32.37 -7.74 40.94
CA LYS A 295 32.71 -9.10 41.46
C LYS A 295 31.54 -9.62 42.31
N LYS A 296 31.05 -10.85 42.24
CA LYS A 296 31.22 -12.09 41.44
C LYS A 296 30.37 -13.12 42.22
N ASP A 297 30.43 -14.36 41.76
CA ASP A 297 30.15 -15.59 42.49
C ASP A 297 28.67 -16.04 42.33
N ASP A 298 28.43 -17.05 41.48
CA ASP A 298 28.61 -18.50 41.76
C ASP A 298 27.47 -18.98 42.68
N ALA A 299 26.83 -20.15 42.54
CA ALA A 299 26.90 -21.25 41.62
C ALA A 299 25.74 -22.21 41.98
N LYS A 300 25.56 -23.19 41.10
CA LYS A 300 25.44 -24.63 41.43
C LYS A 300 24.08 -25.29 41.18
N ALA A 301 24.26 -26.40 40.47
CA ALA A 301 23.36 -27.43 40.01
C ALA A 301 22.49 -28.09 41.08
N ASP A 302 21.43 -28.76 40.63
CA ASP A 302 21.38 -30.23 40.75
C ASP A 302 20.42 -30.86 39.72
N ALA A 303 20.77 -32.08 39.33
CA ALA A 303 20.12 -32.93 38.32
C ALA A 303 18.82 -33.59 38.85
N PRO A 304 18.11 -34.40 38.03
CA PRO A 304 18.41 -35.84 38.05
C PRO A 304 18.18 -36.60 36.73
N LYS A 305 19.13 -37.48 36.37
CA LYS A 305 18.97 -38.93 36.08
C LYS A 305 20.20 -39.49 35.39
#